data_AF-A0A7R8ZU19-F1
#
_entry.id   AF-A0A7R8ZU19-F1
#
_cell.length_a   1.000
_cell.length_b   1.000
_cell.length_c   1.000
_cell.angle_alpha   90.00
_cell.angle_beta   90.00
_cell.angle_gamma   90.00
#
_symmetry.space_group_name_H-M   'P 1'
#
loop_
_entity.id
_entity.type
_entity.pdbx_description
1 polymer ?
#
loop_
_entity_poly.entity_id
_entity_poly.type
_entity_poly.pdbx_seq_one_letter_code
_entity_poly.pdbx_strand_id
1 'polypeptide(L)'
;MGKNRKKTQPTGKEEDDEKWAPSITKPVTEDFDAGSEATSKESSSPGVVGPPEILFPPHCTSSEGPARRTRVHSFVLTLHVDLVFLLLLALSLVTRLYRLDYPRNIVFDELHFGKYAQLYNKGVFFFDFQPPLGKQLIALASHLAGFDAGASNFTYSKIGQAYSAEIPVVAMRLIPAVCGSLLPPLMYLFDELHFGKYAQLYNKGVFFFDFQPPLGKQLIALASHLAGFDADNSLLCQSRFILMEPILLCLMLLGFLCLLKFRQRPLFSPSYWGLLLSSAFFLACAFSVKYVAYFSLLCAWYVILRDLWDLIPDQKLSYRTLMAHTIACALAFSVIPLAVYIASFYVHLSTLTKAGHHDSVMTSHFQASLEF
;
A
#
# COMPACT_ATOMS: atom_id res chain seq x y z
N MET A 1 63.71 -20.97 -26.44
CA MET A 1 63.61 -20.25 -25.15
C MET A 1 62.51 -20.93 -24.35
N GLY A 2 62.65 -21.56 -23.19
CA GLY A 2 63.74 -21.67 -22.24
C GLY A 2 63.14 -21.73 -20.82
N LYS A 3 62.90 -22.96 -20.30
CA LYS A 3 62.81 -23.38 -18.86
C LYS A 3 61.70 -22.73 -18.00
N ASN A 4 61.15 -23.30 -16.91
CA ASN A 4 61.19 -24.60 -16.25
C ASN A 4 60.07 -24.65 -15.17
N ARG A 5 59.28 -25.73 -15.15
CA ARG A 5 58.93 -26.59 -13.98
C ARG A 5 59.34 -26.14 -12.56
N LYS A 6 58.41 -26.14 -11.57
CA LYS A 6 58.22 -27.19 -10.51
C LYS A 6 57.27 -26.79 -9.35
N LYS A 7 56.55 -27.81 -8.84
CA LYS A 7 55.84 -27.92 -7.56
C LYS A 7 56.80 -27.88 -6.35
N THR A 8 56.34 -27.41 -5.17
CA THR A 8 56.13 -28.16 -3.89
C THR A 8 56.10 -27.24 -2.63
N GLN A 9 55.12 -27.48 -1.75
CA GLN A 9 54.99 -27.13 -0.31
C GLN A 9 56.07 -27.83 0.57
N PRO A 10 56.10 -27.74 1.93
CA PRO A 10 55.79 -26.67 2.92
C PRO A 10 56.93 -26.54 4.00
N THR A 11 56.63 -26.02 5.21
CA THR A 11 57.44 -25.84 6.47
C THR A 11 58.06 -24.44 6.65
N GLY A 12 58.02 -23.75 7.80
CA GLY A 12 57.40 -23.94 9.12
C GLY A 12 58.02 -22.99 10.17
N LYS A 13 57.19 -22.51 11.14
CA LYS A 13 57.49 -21.88 12.47
C LYS A 13 58.08 -20.45 12.47
N GLU A 14 57.68 -19.51 13.34
CA GLU A 14 57.49 -19.55 14.81
C GLU A 14 56.62 -18.36 15.33
N GLU A 15 55.76 -18.65 16.33
CA GLU A 15 55.43 -17.84 17.56
C GLU A 15 54.79 -16.42 17.42
N ASP A 16 53.79 -15.98 18.19
CA ASP A 16 53.27 -16.37 19.51
C ASP A 16 51.74 -16.24 19.66
N ASP A 17 51.25 -17.03 20.63
CA ASP A 17 49.88 -17.24 21.10
C ASP A 17 49.26 -16.06 21.87
N GLU A 18 47.93 -15.89 21.76
CA GLU A 18 47.12 -15.57 22.94
C GLU A 18 45.67 -16.09 22.80
N LYS A 19 45.41 -17.19 23.52
CA LYS A 19 44.09 -17.80 23.75
C LYS A 19 43.46 -17.15 24.99
N TRP A 20 42.15 -16.88 24.95
CA TRP A 20 41.34 -16.96 26.17
C TRP A 20 39.91 -17.47 25.89
N ALA A 21 39.60 -18.59 26.55
CA ALA A 21 38.27 -19.13 26.79
C ALA A 21 38.30 -19.74 28.23
N PRO A 22 37.15 -19.98 28.87
CA PRO A 22 36.74 -19.37 30.13
C PRO A 22 37.19 -20.14 31.37
N SER A 23 37.37 -19.44 32.50
CA SER A 23 37.57 -20.04 33.82
C SER A 23 36.41 -19.72 34.77
N ILE A 24 35.81 -20.79 35.28
CA ILE A 24 34.93 -20.83 36.43
C ILE A 24 35.79 -20.69 37.69
N THR A 25 35.49 -19.74 38.58
CA THR A 25 35.83 -19.81 40.01
C THR A 25 34.81 -19.01 40.85
N LYS A 26 34.78 -19.37 42.13
CA LYS A 26 33.69 -19.42 43.11
C LYS A 26 33.51 -18.12 43.93
N PRO A 27 32.48 -18.03 44.80
CA PRO A 27 31.97 -16.77 45.36
C PRO A 27 32.75 -16.31 46.59
N VAL A 28 32.66 -15.00 46.87
CA VAL A 28 33.15 -14.41 48.12
C VAL A 28 31.98 -14.15 49.05
N THR A 29 32.04 -14.84 50.18
CA THR A 29 31.32 -14.61 51.43
C THR A 29 32.02 -13.52 52.23
N GLU A 30 31.26 -12.59 52.81
CA GLU A 30 31.63 -11.91 54.05
C GLU A 30 30.46 -12.09 55.03
N ASP A 31 30.67 -12.95 56.02
CA ASP A 31 29.96 -12.96 57.29
C ASP A 31 30.80 -12.14 58.28
N PHE A 32 30.17 -11.33 59.14
CA PHE A 32 30.58 -11.17 60.56
C PHE A 32 29.46 -10.54 61.40
N ASP A 33 28.75 -11.44 62.07
CA ASP A 33 28.36 -11.46 63.49
C ASP A 33 27.65 -10.29 64.22
N ALA A 34 26.46 -10.68 64.70
CA ALA A 34 26.06 -10.80 66.11
C ALA A 34 25.75 -9.54 66.96
N GLY A 35 24.51 -9.52 67.46
CA GLY A 35 24.30 -9.66 68.90
C GLY A 35 23.57 -8.55 69.64
N SER A 36 22.50 -8.98 70.35
CA SER A 36 22.03 -8.49 71.66
C SER A 36 20.88 -7.46 71.72
N GLU A 37 19.70 -8.03 72.04
CA GLU A 37 18.75 -7.66 73.10
C GLU A 37 18.86 -6.28 73.80
N ALA A 38 17.74 -5.56 73.92
CA ALA A 38 16.98 -5.40 75.18
C ALA A 38 16.03 -4.18 75.16
N THR A 39 14.74 -4.45 75.36
CA THR A 39 13.72 -3.74 76.18
C THR A 39 13.84 -2.24 76.49
N SER A 40 12.76 -1.46 76.26
CA SER A 40 11.86 -1.01 77.35
C SER A 40 10.74 -0.03 76.93
N LYS A 41 9.55 -0.28 77.51
CA LYS A 41 8.44 0.62 77.92
C LYS A 41 7.58 1.31 76.84
N GLU A 42 6.25 1.14 76.71
CA GLU A 42 5.06 1.05 77.59
C GLU A 42 4.16 2.30 77.43
N SER A 43 2.84 2.10 77.62
CA SER A 43 1.66 3.00 77.55
C SER A 43 0.89 2.99 76.22
N SER A 44 -0.44 2.92 76.14
CA SER A 44 -1.52 2.52 77.05
C SER A 44 -2.83 2.56 76.23
N SER A 45 -3.72 1.60 76.49
CA SER A 45 -5.07 1.26 75.98
C SER A 45 -6.12 2.42 76.03
N PRO A 46 -7.43 2.22 75.69
CA PRO A 46 -8.13 0.98 75.27
C PRO A 46 -9.12 1.09 74.09
N GLY A 47 -9.54 -0.08 73.60
CA GLY A 47 -10.66 -0.25 72.66
C GLY A 47 -12.02 -0.47 73.33
N VAL A 48 -13.06 -0.61 72.49
CA VAL A 48 -14.36 -1.22 72.85
C VAL A 48 -14.84 -2.07 71.67
N VAL A 49 -15.15 -3.33 71.98
CA VAL A 49 -15.70 -4.38 71.10
C VAL A 49 -17.19 -4.51 71.38
N GLY A 50 -18.01 -4.65 70.33
CA GLY A 50 -19.45 -5.00 70.41
C GLY A 50 -19.72 -6.43 69.88
N PRO A 51 -20.81 -7.10 70.32
CA PRO A 51 -20.98 -8.56 70.28
C PRO A 51 -21.59 -9.11 68.97
N PRO A 52 -21.63 -10.45 68.75
CA PRO A 52 -22.02 -11.07 67.48
C PRO A 52 -23.52 -11.37 67.42
N GLU A 53 -24.15 -11.18 66.26
CA GLU A 53 -25.55 -11.52 66.03
C GLU A 53 -25.70 -12.38 64.76
N ILE A 54 -26.32 -13.55 64.92
CA ILE A 54 -26.70 -14.48 63.85
C ILE A 54 -28.22 -14.45 63.75
N LEU A 55 -28.80 -14.03 62.62
CA LEU A 55 -30.19 -14.37 62.25
C LEU A 55 -30.45 -14.24 60.73
N PHE A 56 -31.20 -15.22 60.20
CA PHE A 56 -31.57 -15.47 58.80
C PHE A 56 -32.51 -14.40 58.17
N PRO A 57 -32.72 -14.39 56.83
CA PRO A 57 -33.15 -13.20 56.07
C PRO A 57 -34.67 -13.04 55.95
N PRO A 58 -35.20 -11.85 55.62
CA PRO A 58 -36.56 -11.70 55.12
C PRO A 58 -36.61 -11.39 53.62
N HIS A 59 -37.33 -12.27 52.91
CA HIS A 59 -38.25 -12.06 51.79
C HIS A 59 -38.03 -10.93 50.75
N CYS A 60 -37.90 -11.39 49.50
CA CYS A 60 -38.23 -10.68 48.27
C CYS A 60 -39.61 -9.99 48.30
N THR A 61 -39.67 -8.72 47.90
CA THR A 61 -40.74 -8.16 47.03
C THR A 61 -40.25 -6.89 46.33
N SER A 62 -40.02 -6.97 45.02
CA SER A 62 -40.61 -6.10 43.97
C SER A 62 -39.74 -6.14 42.72
N SER A 63 -40.31 -6.67 41.64
CA SER A 63 -39.70 -6.79 40.33
C SER A 63 -39.49 -5.42 39.67
N GLU A 64 -38.25 -4.99 39.54
CA GLU A 64 -37.87 -4.09 38.45
C GLU A 64 -37.43 -4.95 37.27
N GLY A 65 -38.28 -5.03 36.24
CA GLY A 65 -37.92 -5.70 34.99
C GLY A 65 -36.70 -5.01 34.36
N PRO A 66 -35.84 -5.75 33.62
CA PRO A 66 -34.68 -5.13 33.01
C PRO A 66 -35.16 -4.14 31.95
N ALA A 67 -34.98 -2.85 32.22
CA ALA A 67 -35.15 -1.80 31.23
C ALA A 67 -34.30 -2.16 30.01
N ARG A 68 -34.97 -2.53 28.92
CA ARG A 68 -34.36 -2.90 27.64
C ARG A 68 -33.66 -1.67 27.08
N ARG A 69 -32.40 -1.48 27.47
CA ARG A 69 -31.53 -0.41 26.97
C ARG A 69 -31.32 -0.66 25.48
N THR A 70 -32.10 0.02 24.65
CA THR A 70 -31.90 0.04 23.20
C THR A 70 -30.52 0.62 22.96
N ARG A 71 -29.58 -0.24 22.55
CA ARG A 71 -28.23 0.18 22.17
C ARG A 71 -28.36 0.97 20.87
N VAL A 72 -28.51 2.28 20.97
CA VAL A 72 -28.38 3.18 19.83
C VAL A 72 -26.92 3.11 19.41
N HIS A 73 -26.63 2.41 18.32
CA HIS A 73 -25.30 2.42 17.71
C HIS A 73 -25.06 3.84 17.18
N SER A 74 -24.46 4.67 18.03
CA SER A 74 -24.02 6.00 17.65
C SER A 74 -22.81 5.82 16.74
N PHE A 75 -23.01 6.05 15.44
CA PHE A 75 -21.92 6.07 14.48
C PHE A 75 -21.07 7.31 14.75
N VAL A 76 -19.93 7.13 15.39
CA VAL A 76 -18.97 8.21 15.65
C VAL A 76 -17.95 8.21 14.51
N LEU A 77 -18.14 9.13 13.56
CA LEU A 77 -17.13 9.42 12.55
C LEU A 77 -16.04 10.29 13.19
N THR A 78 -14.90 9.70 13.51
CA THR A 78 -13.73 10.46 13.96
C THR A 78 -12.89 10.82 12.75
N LEU A 79 -12.88 12.10 12.39
CA LEU A 79 -12.12 12.61 11.25
C LEU A 79 -10.78 13.14 11.76
N HIS A 80 -9.70 12.42 11.45
CA HIS A 80 -8.33 12.88 11.70
C HIS A 80 -7.81 13.57 10.43
N VAL A 81 -7.61 14.89 10.50
CA VAL A 81 -7.01 15.66 9.40
C VAL A 81 -5.50 15.69 9.61
N ASP A 82 -4.76 15.08 8.70
CA ASP A 82 -3.31 15.29 8.63
C ASP A 82 -3.02 16.49 7.71
N LEU A 83 -2.55 17.58 8.33
CA LEU A 83 -2.21 18.82 7.63
C LEU A 83 -1.09 18.61 6.61
N VAL A 84 -0.14 17.71 6.89
CA VAL A 84 1.01 17.42 6.03
C VAL A 84 0.53 16.73 4.76
N PHE A 85 -0.36 15.73 4.91
CA PHE A 85 -0.99 15.06 3.78
C PHE A 85 -1.75 16.05 2.90
N LEU A 86 -2.54 16.95 3.50
CA LEU A 86 -3.30 17.96 2.76
C LEU A 86 -2.39 18.95 2.03
N LEU A 87 -1.30 19.38 2.67
CA LEU A 87 -0.34 20.30 2.06
C LEU A 87 0.40 19.66 0.88
N LEU A 88 0.84 18.41 1.02
CA LEU A 88 1.45 17.64 -0.07
C LEU A 88 0.46 17.45 -1.22
N LEU A 89 -0.78 17.06 -0.92
CA LEU A 89 -1.81 16.92 -1.94
C LEU A 89 -2.09 18.23 -2.67
N ALA A 90 -2.22 19.35 -1.94
CA ALA A 90 -2.47 20.65 -2.51
C ALA A 90 -1.32 21.12 -3.40
N LEU A 91 -0.07 21.02 -2.93
CA LEU A 91 1.10 21.40 -3.73
C LEU A 91 1.22 20.53 -4.97
N SER A 92 1.07 19.22 -4.81
CA SER A 92 1.14 18.23 -5.89
C SER A 92 0.06 18.44 -6.97
N LEU A 93 -1.16 18.79 -6.56
CA LEU A 93 -2.23 19.18 -7.48
C LEU A 93 -1.88 20.47 -8.22
N VAL A 94 -1.36 21.48 -7.52
CA VAL A 94 -0.98 22.75 -8.15
C VAL A 94 0.12 22.53 -9.18
N THR A 95 1.18 21.79 -8.86
CA THR A 95 2.32 21.60 -9.78
C THR A 95 1.95 20.79 -11.03
N ARG A 96 1.10 19.77 -10.90
CA ARG A 96 0.74 18.86 -12.01
C ARG A 96 -0.46 19.34 -12.81
N LEU A 97 -1.43 20.02 -12.20
CA LEU A 97 -2.58 20.59 -12.92
C LEU A 97 -2.29 21.97 -13.53
N TYR A 98 -1.17 22.61 -13.17
CA TYR A 98 -0.78 23.90 -13.74
C TYR A 98 -0.61 23.80 -15.27
N ARG A 99 -1.43 24.57 -15.98
CA ARG A 99 -1.42 24.71 -17.46
C ARG A 99 -1.33 23.37 -18.19
N LEU A 100 -2.27 22.45 -17.92
CA LEU A 100 -2.36 21.16 -18.62
C LEU A 100 -2.56 21.30 -20.15
N ASP A 101 -3.15 22.40 -20.61
CA ASP A 101 -3.33 22.69 -22.04
C ASP A 101 -1.99 22.95 -22.76
N TYR A 102 -0.95 23.38 -22.04
CA TYR A 102 0.36 23.70 -22.63
C TYR A 102 1.39 22.58 -22.37
N PRO A 103 2.09 22.07 -23.40
CA PRO A 103 2.00 22.40 -24.82
C PRO A 103 0.79 21.73 -25.51
N ARG A 104 0.11 22.45 -26.39
CA ARG A 104 -1.02 21.93 -27.19
C ARG A 104 -0.56 21.21 -28.47
N ASN A 105 0.53 20.46 -28.35
CA ASN A 105 1.09 19.61 -29.40
C ASN A 105 1.19 18.19 -28.87
N ILE A 106 1.13 17.20 -29.77
CA ILE A 106 1.34 15.79 -29.43
C ILE A 106 2.77 15.60 -28.94
N VAL A 107 2.95 15.09 -27.72
CA VAL A 107 4.26 14.82 -27.12
C VAL A 107 4.50 13.31 -27.04
N PHE A 108 5.67 12.82 -27.46
CA PHE A 108 6.08 11.39 -27.32
C PHE A 108 4.92 10.36 -27.37
N ASP A 109 4.82 9.44 -26.41
CA ASP A 109 3.83 8.35 -26.33
C ASP A 109 2.35 8.80 -26.25
N GLU A 110 2.09 10.10 -26.10
CA GLU A 110 0.76 10.71 -26.24
C GLU A 110 0.16 10.43 -27.63
N LEU A 111 1.00 10.26 -28.66
CA LEU A 111 0.59 9.85 -29.99
C LEU A 111 -0.12 8.49 -29.98
N HIS A 112 0.42 7.52 -29.24
CA HIS A 112 -0.12 6.16 -29.17
C HIS A 112 -1.38 6.13 -28.32
N PHE A 113 -1.30 6.62 -27.08
CA PHE A 113 -2.42 6.56 -26.14
C PHE A 113 -3.58 7.47 -26.55
N GLY A 114 -3.31 8.64 -27.14
CA GLY A 114 -4.33 9.51 -27.71
C GLY A 114 -5.05 8.86 -28.89
N LYS A 115 -4.31 8.18 -29.77
CA LYS A 115 -4.91 7.40 -30.88
C LYS A 115 -5.80 6.28 -30.36
N TYR A 116 -5.35 5.51 -29.37
CA TYR A 116 -6.16 4.45 -28.78
C TYR A 116 -7.42 4.98 -28.09
N ALA A 117 -7.31 6.08 -27.35
CA ALA A 117 -8.47 6.73 -26.74
C ALA A 117 -9.51 7.17 -27.79
N GLN A 118 -9.06 7.72 -28.92
CA GLN A 118 -9.94 8.06 -30.03
C GLN A 118 -10.60 6.81 -30.64
N LEU A 119 -9.87 5.70 -30.80
CA LEU A 119 -10.40 4.45 -31.35
C LEU A 119 -11.47 3.84 -30.45
N TYR A 120 -11.30 3.90 -29.12
CA TYR A 120 -12.36 3.51 -28.17
C TYR A 120 -13.63 4.33 -28.36
N ASN A 121 -13.50 5.66 -28.46
CA ASN A 121 -14.68 6.51 -28.65
C ASN A 121 -15.35 6.31 -30.02
N LYS A 122 -14.59 5.91 -31.05
CA LYS A 122 -15.14 5.53 -32.37
C LYS A 122 -15.76 4.12 -32.38
N GLY A 123 -15.43 3.30 -31.39
CA GLY A 123 -15.78 1.87 -31.33
C GLY A 123 -15.01 1.02 -32.35
N VAL A 124 -13.86 1.49 -32.83
CA VAL A 124 -13.08 0.82 -33.89
C VAL A 124 -12.01 -0.08 -33.27
N PHE A 125 -12.10 -1.38 -33.55
CA PHE A 125 -11.19 -2.40 -33.03
C PHE A 125 -9.72 -2.10 -33.35
N PHE A 126 -8.87 -2.31 -32.36
CA PHE A 126 -7.42 -2.20 -32.49
C PHE A 126 -6.71 -3.23 -31.61
N PHE A 127 -5.49 -3.58 -32.01
CA PHE A 127 -4.64 -4.47 -31.24
C PHE A 127 -3.53 -3.68 -30.54
N ASP A 128 -3.27 -4.00 -29.28
CA ASP A 128 -2.12 -3.49 -28.53
C ASP A 128 -1.55 -4.57 -27.58
N PHE A 129 -0.26 -4.46 -27.29
CA PHE A 129 0.45 -5.38 -26.42
C PHE A 129 0.12 -5.18 -24.94
N GLN A 130 -0.36 -4.00 -24.53
CA GLN A 130 -0.69 -3.73 -23.13
C GLN A 130 -2.18 -3.98 -22.86
N PRO A 131 -2.53 -4.42 -21.64
CA PRO A 131 -3.91 -4.50 -21.18
C PRO A 131 -4.74 -3.21 -21.40
N PRO A 132 -6.07 -3.32 -21.47
CA PRO A 132 -6.91 -2.23 -21.94
C PRO A 132 -7.27 -1.18 -20.88
N LEU A 133 -7.22 -1.48 -19.57
CA LEU A 133 -7.81 -0.64 -18.52
C LEU A 133 -7.29 0.80 -18.53
N GLY A 134 -5.98 1.00 -18.67
CA GLY A 134 -5.39 2.35 -18.67
C GLY A 134 -5.90 3.20 -19.83
N LYS A 135 -6.02 2.59 -21.02
CA LYS A 135 -6.52 3.25 -22.22
C LYS A 135 -8.02 3.52 -22.13
N GLN A 136 -8.78 2.59 -21.55
CA GLN A 136 -10.21 2.74 -21.28
C GLN A 136 -10.49 3.91 -20.34
N LEU A 137 -9.67 4.10 -19.30
CA LEU A 137 -9.81 5.25 -18.39
C LEU A 137 -9.58 6.57 -19.14
N ILE A 138 -8.53 6.66 -19.96
CA ILE A 138 -8.25 7.86 -20.76
C ILE A 138 -9.38 8.12 -21.77
N ALA A 139 -9.87 7.08 -22.45
CA ALA A 139 -11.02 7.17 -23.35
C ALA A 139 -12.26 7.69 -22.61
N LEU A 140 -12.55 7.14 -21.43
CA LEU A 140 -13.65 7.58 -20.57
C LEU A 140 -13.55 9.08 -20.23
N ALA A 141 -12.35 9.58 -19.88
CA ALA A 141 -12.15 11.01 -19.66
C ALA A 141 -12.55 11.87 -20.86
N SER A 142 -12.14 11.47 -22.05
CA SER A 142 -12.49 12.20 -23.27
C SER A 142 -13.97 12.11 -23.62
N HIS A 143 -14.60 10.96 -23.36
CA HIS A 143 -16.04 10.78 -23.57
C HIS A 143 -16.84 11.67 -22.60
N LEU A 144 -16.45 11.73 -21.32
CA LEU A 144 -17.08 12.59 -20.32
C LEU A 144 -16.88 14.09 -20.60
N ALA A 145 -15.82 14.45 -21.33
CA ALA A 145 -15.57 15.82 -21.78
C ALA A 145 -16.39 16.21 -23.04
N GLY A 146 -17.26 15.33 -23.54
CA GLY A 146 -18.11 15.60 -24.69
C GLY A 146 -17.41 15.47 -26.04
N PHE A 147 -16.35 14.66 -26.12
CA PHE A 147 -15.68 14.39 -27.40
C PHE A 147 -16.59 13.59 -28.35
N ASP A 148 -17.06 14.24 -29.41
CA ASP A 148 -17.74 13.55 -30.51
C ASP A 148 -16.71 12.93 -31.46
N ALA A 149 -16.43 11.66 -31.21
CA ALA A 149 -15.48 10.91 -32.01
C ALA A 149 -15.94 10.68 -33.45
N GLY A 150 -17.26 10.71 -33.72
CA GLY A 150 -17.81 10.56 -35.07
C GLY A 150 -17.60 11.79 -35.95
N ALA A 151 -17.61 12.98 -35.36
CA ALA A 151 -17.38 14.24 -36.07
C ALA A 151 -15.89 14.54 -36.30
N SER A 152 -14.99 13.99 -35.48
CA SER A 152 -13.56 14.30 -35.56
C SER A 152 -12.80 13.49 -36.64
N ASN A 153 -12.32 14.19 -37.66
CA ASN A 153 -11.41 13.65 -38.67
C ASN A 153 -9.92 13.78 -38.29
N PHE A 154 -9.63 14.14 -37.04
CA PHE A 154 -8.26 14.28 -36.57
C PHE A 154 -7.53 12.94 -36.57
N THR A 155 -6.34 12.93 -37.17
CA THR A 155 -5.46 11.76 -37.22
C THR A 155 -4.15 12.06 -36.48
N TYR A 156 -3.81 11.19 -35.53
CA TYR A 156 -2.54 11.21 -34.81
C TYR A 156 -1.42 10.73 -35.72
N SER A 157 -0.72 11.66 -36.39
CA SER A 157 0.26 11.32 -37.44
C SER A 157 1.71 11.43 -36.99
N LYS A 158 2.07 12.49 -36.27
CA LYS A 158 3.46 12.80 -35.91
C LYS A 158 3.55 13.49 -34.54
N ILE A 159 4.64 13.23 -33.84
CA ILE A 159 5.02 13.97 -32.62
C ILE A 159 5.30 15.42 -33.00
N GLY A 160 4.80 16.37 -32.21
CA GLY A 160 4.90 17.81 -32.45
C GLY A 160 3.74 18.41 -33.27
N GLN A 161 2.83 17.59 -33.81
CA GLN A 161 1.62 18.08 -34.47
C GLN A 161 0.68 18.75 -33.44
N ALA A 162 0.14 19.91 -33.79
CA ALA A 162 -0.83 20.63 -32.95
C ALA A 162 -2.17 19.88 -32.87
N TYR A 163 -2.77 19.86 -31.68
CA TYR A 163 -4.11 19.31 -31.50
C TYR A 163 -5.17 20.20 -32.14
N SER A 164 -6.18 19.60 -32.76
CA SER A 164 -7.37 20.32 -33.23
C SER A 164 -8.16 20.94 -32.05
N ALA A 165 -8.99 21.92 -32.35
CA ALA A 165 -9.93 22.53 -31.40
C ALA A 165 -10.88 21.49 -30.76
N GLU A 166 -11.19 20.44 -31.52
CA GLU A 166 -12.17 19.40 -31.18
C GLU A 166 -11.70 18.43 -30.09
N ILE A 167 -10.39 18.28 -29.88
CA ILE A 167 -9.86 17.27 -28.95
C ILE A 167 -9.78 17.86 -27.54
N PRO A 168 -10.44 17.25 -26.53
CA PRO A 168 -10.34 17.71 -25.15
C PRO A 168 -9.04 17.22 -24.51
N VAL A 169 -7.93 17.85 -24.90
CA VAL A 169 -6.58 17.52 -24.42
C VAL A 169 -6.50 17.61 -22.89
N VAL A 170 -7.09 18.66 -22.30
CA VAL A 170 -7.10 18.86 -20.85
C VAL A 170 -7.76 17.70 -20.13
N ALA A 171 -8.89 17.18 -20.63
CA ALA A 171 -9.59 16.07 -20.00
C ALA A 171 -8.79 14.77 -20.08
N MET A 172 -8.17 14.49 -21.23
CA MET A 172 -7.33 13.30 -21.39
C MET A 172 -6.07 13.35 -20.50
N ARG A 173 -5.47 14.54 -20.33
CA ARG A 173 -4.32 14.75 -19.44
C ARG A 173 -4.70 14.82 -17.95
N LEU A 174 -5.96 15.09 -17.63
CA LEU A 174 -6.44 15.22 -16.25
C LEU A 174 -6.30 13.91 -15.47
N ILE A 175 -6.63 12.76 -16.06
CA ILE A 175 -6.56 11.47 -15.35
C ILE A 175 -5.11 11.15 -14.91
N PRO A 176 -4.12 11.15 -15.83
CA PRO A 176 -2.72 10.96 -15.44
C PRO A 176 -2.24 12.01 -14.43
N ALA A 177 -2.68 13.27 -14.57
CA ALA A 177 -2.25 14.35 -13.68
C ALA A 177 -2.83 14.19 -12.26
N VAL A 178 -4.10 13.77 -12.13
CA VAL A 178 -4.72 13.48 -10.83
C VAL A 178 -4.09 12.26 -10.18
N CYS A 179 -3.88 11.17 -10.93
CA CYS A 179 -3.20 9.98 -10.42
C CYS A 179 -1.76 10.31 -9.99
N GLY A 180 -1.03 11.09 -10.78
CA GLY A 180 0.29 11.58 -10.43
C GLY A 180 0.27 12.50 -9.21
N SER A 181 -0.80 13.29 -9.04
CA SER A 181 -0.94 14.20 -7.90
C SER A 181 -1.19 13.47 -6.58
N LEU A 182 -1.80 12.29 -6.65
CA LEU A 182 -2.00 11.42 -5.49
C LEU A 182 -0.73 10.69 -5.05
N LEU A 183 0.31 10.60 -5.90
CA LEU A 183 1.51 9.84 -5.55
C LEU A 183 2.28 10.39 -4.33
N PRO A 184 2.64 11.69 -4.24
CA PRO A 184 3.35 12.22 -3.07
C PRO A 184 2.62 12.00 -1.74
N PRO A 185 1.32 12.32 -1.58
CA PRO A 185 0.64 12.12 -0.31
C PRO A 185 0.42 10.63 0.02
N LEU A 186 0.28 9.76 -0.98
CA LEU A 186 0.24 8.31 -0.76
C LEU A 186 1.61 7.75 -0.34
N MET A 187 2.72 8.27 -0.88
CA MET A 187 4.07 7.89 -0.44
C MET A 187 4.32 8.33 1.00
N TYR A 188 3.84 9.52 1.38
CA TYR A 188 3.92 9.98 2.78
C TYR A 188 3.21 9.01 3.73
N LEU A 189 2.01 8.54 3.37
CA LEU A 189 1.29 7.52 4.16
C LEU A 189 2.03 6.17 4.19
N PHE A 190 2.74 5.83 3.12
CA PHE A 190 3.51 4.59 3.04
C PHE A 190 4.68 4.62 4.02
N ASP A 191 5.39 5.74 4.03
CA ASP A 191 6.50 6.00 4.94
C ASP A 191 6.02 6.05 6.39
N GLU A 192 4.90 6.72 6.68
CA GLU A 192 4.33 6.77 8.03
C GLU A 192 4.05 5.35 8.57
N LEU A 193 3.48 4.47 7.75
CA LEU A 193 3.21 3.08 8.12
C LEU A 193 4.50 2.26 8.33
N HIS A 194 5.55 2.56 7.59
CA HIS A 194 6.84 1.86 7.68
C HIS A 194 7.63 2.33 8.91
N PHE A 195 7.84 3.64 9.05
CA PHE A 195 8.54 4.25 10.19
C PHE A 195 7.79 4.07 11.51
N GLY A 196 6.46 3.97 11.50
CA GLY A 196 5.67 3.66 12.70
C GLY A 196 6.09 2.34 13.37
N LYS A 197 6.49 1.32 12.59
CA LYS A 197 7.02 0.05 13.13
C LYS A 197 8.42 0.22 13.75
N TYR A 198 9.29 1.02 13.12
CA TYR A 198 10.62 1.31 13.67
C TYR A 198 10.56 2.21 14.91
N ALA A 199 9.60 3.13 14.99
CA ALA A 199 9.35 3.92 16.19
C ALA A 199 8.89 3.06 17.38
N GLN A 200 8.11 1.98 17.14
CA GLN A 200 7.76 1.01 18.18
C GLN A 200 8.96 0.15 18.63
N LEU A 201 9.92 -0.13 17.74
CA LEU A 201 11.18 -0.80 18.09
C LEU A 201 12.13 0.12 18.88
N TYR A 202 12.12 1.43 18.58
CA TYR A 202 12.83 2.45 19.35
C TYR A 202 12.30 2.56 20.79
N ASN A 203 10.97 2.51 21.01
CA ASN A 203 10.39 2.45 22.37
C ASN A 203 10.79 1.19 23.17
N LYS A 204 11.39 0.18 22.52
CA LYS A 204 11.98 -1.01 23.17
C LYS A 204 13.49 -0.85 23.46
N GLY A 205 14.07 0.35 23.30
CA GLY A 205 15.39 0.71 23.82
C GLY A 205 16.60 0.30 22.97
N VAL A 206 16.43 0.02 21.67
CA VAL A 206 17.50 -0.54 20.81
C VAL A 206 18.23 0.53 19.96
N PHE A 207 17.80 1.80 19.96
CA PHE A 207 18.43 2.87 19.17
C PHE A 207 18.60 4.16 19.99
N PHE A 208 19.84 4.69 20.01
CA PHE A 208 20.31 5.76 20.92
C PHE A 208 20.20 7.20 20.36
N PHE A 209 19.60 7.41 19.19
CA PHE A 209 19.41 8.76 18.65
C PHE A 209 17.99 9.27 18.91
N ASP A 210 17.88 10.16 19.90
CA ASP A 210 16.68 10.94 20.23
C ASP A 210 16.32 11.90 19.09
N PHE A 211 15.38 11.51 18.23
CA PHE A 211 14.66 12.45 17.37
C PHE A 211 13.15 12.21 17.50
N GLN A 212 12.58 12.73 18.58
CA GLN A 212 11.15 12.72 18.87
C GLN A 212 10.75 14.14 19.32
N PRO A 213 10.11 14.92 18.44
CA PRO A 213 8.65 15.05 18.52
C PRO A 213 7.94 14.49 17.26
N PRO A 214 6.62 14.20 17.32
CA PRO A 214 5.84 13.76 16.15
C PRO A 214 5.99 14.71 14.94
N LEU A 215 6.17 16.01 15.21
CA LEU A 215 6.40 17.03 14.19
C LEU A 215 7.75 16.92 13.48
N GLY A 216 8.82 16.48 14.16
CA GLY A 216 10.16 16.39 13.57
C GLY A 216 10.26 15.30 12.50
N LYS A 217 9.61 14.15 12.75
CA LYS A 217 9.49 13.05 11.78
C LYS A 217 8.66 13.48 10.57
N GLN A 218 7.55 14.16 10.82
CA GLN A 218 6.69 14.71 9.76
C GLN A 218 7.40 15.79 8.94
N LEU A 219 8.23 16.64 9.55
CA LEU A 219 9.00 17.68 8.88
C LEU A 219 10.11 17.10 7.99
N ILE A 220 10.82 16.06 8.45
CA ILE A 220 11.87 15.39 7.64
C ILE A 220 11.23 14.59 6.50
N ALA A 221 10.12 13.89 6.76
CA ALA A 221 9.37 13.19 5.72
C ALA A 221 8.75 14.16 4.71
N LEU A 222 8.22 15.30 5.17
CA LEU A 222 7.72 16.36 4.30
C LEU A 222 8.85 16.96 3.46
N ALA A 223 10.01 17.23 4.06
CA ALA A 223 11.17 17.75 3.34
C ALA A 223 11.71 16.75 2.31
N SER A 224 11.77 15.46 2.64
CA SER A 224 12.20 14.42 1.69
C SER A 224 11.21 14.23 0.54
N HIS A 225 9.90 14.33 0.79
CA HIS A 225 8.88 14.21 -0.25
C HIS A 225 8.80 15.45 -1.15
N LEU A 226 8.90 16.64 -0.57
CA LEU A 226 8.97 17.90 -1.30
C LEU A 226 10.22 17.94 -2.20
N ALA A 227 11.38 17.57 -1.66
CA ALA A 227 12.65 17.60 -2.39
C ALA A 227 12.82 16.42 -3.35
N GLY A 228 12.20 15.27 -3.08
CA GLY A 228 12.42 14.03 -3.82
C GLY A 228 11.32 13.64 -4.80
N PHE A 229 10.05 13.91 -4.49
CA PHE A 229 8.91 13.39 -5.27
C PHE A 229 8.10 14.48 -5.98
N ASP A 230 7.91 15.63 -5.34
CA ASP A 230 7.29 16.81 -5.98
C ASP A 230 8.28 17.59 -6.86
N ALA A 231 9.56 17.55 -6.52
CA ALA A 231 10.63 18.14 -7.33
C ALA A 231 11.25 17.16 -8.35
N ASP A 232 10.80 15.90 -8.41
CA ASP A 232 11.24 15.00 -9.48
C ASP A 232 10.60 15.39 -10.81
N ASN A 233 11.42 16.03 -11.64
CA ASN A 233 11.04 16.46 -12.98
C ASN A 233 10.59 15.28 -13.86
N SER A 234 11.07 14.06 -13.62
CA SER A 234 10.68 12.87 -14.39
C SER A 234 9.21 12.53 -14.15
N LEU A 235 8.83 12.33 -12.88
CA LEU A 235 7.45 12.02 -12.49
C LEU A 235 6.49 13.18 -12.78
N LEU A 236 6.96 14.42 -12.64
CA LEU A 236 6.19 15.61 -12.99
C LEU A 236 5.92 15.67 -14.51
N CYS A 237 6.93 15.43 -15.35
CA CYS A 237 6.73 15.39 -16.80
C CYS A 237 5.79 14.25 -17.19
N GLN A 238 6.03 13.05 -16.65
CA GLN A 238 5.27 11.86 -17.00
C GLN A 238 3.78 11.94 -16.60
N SER A 239 3.48 12.60 -15.49
CA SER A 239 2.10 12.78 -15.01
C SER A 239 1.29 13.83 -15.74
N ARG A 240 1.91 14.75 -16.48
CA ARG A 240 1.21 15.84 -17.16
C ARG A 240 0.69 15.51 -18.55
N PHE A 241 1.19 14.45 -19.18
CA PHE A 241 0.83 14.04 -20.53
C PHE A 241 -0.10 12.82 -20.52
N ILE A 242 -0.69 12.47 -21.68
CA ILE A 242 -1.60 11.31 -21.81
C ILE A 242 -0.79 10.00 -21.78
N LEU A 243 -0.35 9.63 -20.58
CA LEU A 243 0.43 8.42 -20.30
C LEU A 243 -0.29 7.55 -19.26
N MET A 244 -0.02 6.25 -19.31
CA MET A 244 -0.68 5.28 -18.42
C MET A 244 0.14 4.95 -17.17
N GLU A 245 1.41 5.36 -17.14
CA GLU A 245 2.35 5.12 -16.05
C GLU A 245 1.95 5.82 -14.74
N PRO A 246 1.46 7.07 -14.73
CA PRO A 246 0.98 7.70 -13.49
C PRO A 246 -0.22 6.94 -12.89
N ILE A 247 -1.10 6.42 -13.75
CA ILE A 247 -2.24 5.59 -13.35
C ILE A 247 -1.74 4.28 -12.74
N LEU A 248 -0.79 3.62 -13.42
CA LEU A 248 -0.14 2.39 -12.95
C LEU A 248 0.50 2.58 -11.57
N LEU A 249 1.36 3.60 -11.42
CA LEU A 249 2.06 3.90 -10.17
C LEU A 249 1.07 4.18 -9.02
N CYS A 250 0.02 4.97 -9.29
CA CYS A 250 -0.99 5.30 -8.29
C CYS A 250 -1.73 4.06 -7.79
N LEU A 251 -2.16 3.19 -8.71
CA LEU A 251 -2.88 1.96 -8.36
C LEU A 251 -1.97 0.97 -7.62
N MET A 252 -0.71 0.82 -8.03
CA MET A 252 0.25 -0.04 -7.33
C MET A 252 0.48 0.45 -5.90
N LEU A 253 0.74 1.74 -5.72
CA LEU A 253 1.00 2.31 -4.41
C LEU A 253 -0.20 2.18 -3.47
N LEU A 254 -1.41 2.47 -3.98
CA LEU A 254 -2.65 2.31 -3.22
C LEU A 254 -2.87 0.83 -2.83
N GLY A 255 -2.60 -0.09 -3.73
CA GLY A 255 -2.65 -1.53 -3.48
C GLY A 255 -1.69 -1.99 -2.38
N PHE A 256 -0.44 -1.53 -2.41
CA PHE A 256 0.55 -1.81 -1.35
C PHE A 256 0.22 -1.13 -0.02
N LEU A 257 -0.30 0.09 -0.02
CA LEU A 257 -0.78 0.76 1.19
C LEU A 257 -1.89 -0.03 1.87
N CYS A 258 -2.88 -0.49 1.10
CA CYS A 258 -3.93 -1.36 1.62
C CYS A 258 -3.35 -2.68 2.16
N LEU A 259 -2.36 -3.27 1.48
CA LEU A 259 -1.68 -4.49 1.93
C LEU A 259 -0.95 -4.29 3.27
N LEU A 260 -0.21 -3.19 3.42
CA LEU A 260 0.51 -2.89 4.66
C LEU A 260 -0.43 -2.56 5.81
N LYS A 261 -1.51 -1.82 5.55
CA LYS A 261 -2.55 -1.54 6.55
C LYS A 261 -3.30 -2.82 6.95
N PHE A 262 -3.54 -3.72 6.01
CA PHE A 262 -4.16 -5.02 6.24
C PHE A 262 -3.41 -5.83 7.31
N ARG A 263 -2.07 -5.87 7.24
CA ARG A 263 -1.20 -6.56 8.21
C ARG A 263 -1.27 -6.03 9.65
N GLN A 264 -1.76 -4.80 9.84
CA GLN A 264 -1.89 -4.19 11.17
C GLN A 264 -3.28 -4.42 11.79
N ARG A 265 -4.23 -5.02 11.05
CA ARG A 265 -5.59 -5.22 11.53
C ARG A 265 -5.76 -6.59 12.21
N PRO A 266 -6.64 -6.68 13.22
CA PRO A 266 -6.97 -7.96 13.82
C PRO A 266 -7.63 -8.88 12.80
N LEU A 267 -7.31 -10.17 12.89
CA LEU A 267 -7.83 -11.21 12.01
C LEU A 267 -9.36 -11.20 11.98
N PHE A 268 -9.94 -11.34 10.77
CA PHE A 268 -11.37 -11.44 10.52
C PHE A 268 -12.25 -10.24 10.94
N SER A 269 -11.65 -9.09 11.24
CA SER A 269 -12.40 -7.82 11.39
C SER A 269 -13.05 -7.37 10.07
N PRO A 270 -14.16 -6.61 10.08
CA PRO A 270 -14.70 -6.02 8.84
C PRO A 270 -13.67 -5.15 8.10
N SER A 271 -12.81 -4.43 8.84
CA SER A 271 -11.72 -3.65 8.24
C SER A 271 -10.63 -4.54 7.62
N TYR A 272 -10.44 -5.76 8.12
CA TYR A 272 -9.51 -6.74 7.54
C TYR A 272 -10.00 -7.16 6.15
N TRP A 273 -11.28 -7.50 6.00
CA TRP A 273 -11.85 -7.89 4.71
C TRP A 273 -11.84 -6.73 3.72
N GLY A 274 -12.24 -5.53 4.15
CA GLY A 274 -12.19 -4.34 3.32
C GLY A 274 -10.78 -4.08 2.76
N LEU A 275 -9.76 -4.08 3.62
CA LEU A 275 -8.38 -3.81 3.20
C LEU A 275 -7.78 -4.93 2.34
N LEU A 276 -8.10 -6.20 2.62
CA LEU A 276 -7.66 -7.35 1.82
C LEU A 276 -8.21 -7.26 0.40
N LEU A 277 -9.53 -7.09 0.28
CA LEU A 277 -10.22 -7.01 -1.01
C LEU A 277 -9.78 -5.76 -1.78
N SER A 278 -9.66 -4.61 -1.12
CA SER A 278 -9.16 -3.38 -1.75
C SER A 278 -7.73 -3.53 -2.25
N SER A 279 -6.84 -4.16 -1.47
CA SER A 279 -5.45 -4.39 -1.90
C SER A 279 -5.37 -5.25 -3.16
N ALA A 280 -6.06 -6.39 -3.16
CA ALA A 280 -6.12 -7.29 -4.31
C ALA A 280 -6.75 -6.59 -5.53
N PHE A 281 -7.80 -5.80 -5.33
CA PHE A 281 -8.46 -5.03 -6.40
C PHE A 281 -7.54 -3.98 -7.03
N PHE A 282 -6.87 -3.13 -6.24
CA PHE A 282 -6.01 -2.08 -6.80
C PHE A 282 -4.78 -2.66 -7.52
N LEU A 283 -4.17 -3.71 -6.98
CA LEU A 283 -3.06 -4.41 -7.65
C LEU A 283 -3.54 -5.13 -8.93
N ALA A 284 -4.75 -5.68 -8.93
CA ALA A 284 -5.37 -6.25 -10.12
C ALA A 284 -5.63 -5.20 -11.21
N CYS A 285 -6.14 -4.02 -10.82
CA CYS A 285 -6.31 -2.90 -11.74
C CYS A 285 -4.95 -2.46 -12.30
N ALA A 286 -3.90 -2.38 -11.48
CA ALA A 286 -2.56 -2.07 -11.96
C ALA A 286 -2.05 -3.08 -13.00
N PHE A 287 -2.22 -4.39 -12.75
CA PHE A 287 -1.89 -5.44 -13.72
C PHE A 287 -2.69 -5.30 -15.03
N SER A 288 -3.96 -4.89 -14.92
CA SER A 288 -4.84 -4.63 -16.06
C SER A 288 -4.56 -3.29 -16.78
N VAL A 289 -3.63 -2.46 -16.28
CA VAL A 289 -3.11 -1.27 -16.98
C VAL A 289 -1.86 -1.62 -17.78
N LYS A 290 -0.87 -2.27 -17.17
CA LYS A 290 0.35 -2.74 -17.84
C LYS A 290 0.86 -4.04 -17.21
N TYR A 291 1.37 -4.94 -18.03
CA TYR A 291 1.95 -6.21 -17.57
C TYR A 291 3.17 -6.06 -16.64
N VAL A 292 3.83 -4.90 -16.63
CA VAL A 292 4.91 -4.61 -15.67
C VAL A 292 4.44 -4.74 -14.22
N ALA A 293 3.16 -4.49 -13.92
CA ALA A 293 2.60 -4.69 -12.59
C ALA A 293 2.51 -6.17 -12.16
N TYR A 294 2.83 -7.12 -13.04
CA TYR A 294 3.02 -8.52 -12.65
C TYR A 294 4.08 -8.66 -11.55
N PHE A 295 5.17 -7.91 -11.62
CA PHE A 295 6.20 -7.91 -10.57
C PHE A 295 5.67 -7.40 -9.23
N SER A 296 4.74 -6.44 -9.27
CA SER A 296 4.06 -5.94 -8.07
C SER A 296 3.13 -6.97 -7.45
N LEU A 297 2.44 -7.78 -8.27
CA LEU A 297 1.64 -8.91 -7.78
C LEU A 297 2.54 -9.99 -7.14
N LEU A 298 3.68 -10.32 -7.75
CA LEU A 298 4.66 -11.25 -7.16
C LEU A 298 5.21 -10.72 -5.83
N CYS A 299 5.51 -9.42 -5.76
CA CYS A 299 5.95 -8.78 -4.53
C CYS A 299 4.87 -8.83 -3.44
N ALA A 300 3.60 -8.58 -3.79
CA ALA A 300 2.49 -8.70 -2.85
C ALA A 300 2.34 -10.14 -2.31
N TRP A 301 2.46 -11.14 -3.19
CA TRP A 301 2.50 -12.55 -2.78
C TRP A 301 3.64 -12.85 -1.83
N TYR A 302 4.86 -12.36 -2.13
CA TYR A 302 6.00 -12.50 -1.23
C TYR A 302 5.73 -11.89 0.15
N VAL A 303 5.15 -10.68 0.21
CA VAL A 303 4.79 -10.03 1.47
C VAL A 303 3.77 -10.84 2.27
N ILE A 304 2.75 -11.40 1.61
CA ILE A 304 1.73 -12.25 2.26
C ILE A 304 2.34 -13.55 2.78
N LEU A 305 3.19 -14.20 1.99
CA LEU A 305 3.87 -15.43 2.40
C LEU A 305 4.82 -15.17 3.57
N ARG A 306 5.50 -14.02 3.57
CA ARG A 306 6.34 -13.60 4.69
C ARG A 306 5.52 -13.35 5.95
N ASP A 307 4.38 -12.69 5.83
CA ASP A 307 3.47 -12.45 6.95
C ASP A 307 2.96 -13.78 7.51
N LEU A 308 2.52 -14.68 6.65
CA LEU A 308 2.11 -16.03 7.05
C LEU A 308 3.22 -16.77 7.79
N TRP A 309 4.46 -16.68 7.29
CA TRP A 309 5.63 -17.29 7.94
C TRP A 309 5.85 -16.75 9.36
N ASP A 310 5.67 -15.45 9.57
CA ASP A 310 5.80 -14.82 10.88
C ASP A 310 4.64 -15.18 11.83
N LEU A 311 3.47 -15.62 11.30
CA LEU A 311 2.31 -16.07 12.08
C LEU A 311 2.39 -17.55 12.53
N ILE A 312 3.17 -18.40 11.86
CA ILE A 312 3.29 -19.84 12.17
C ILE A 312 3.77 -20.10 13.62
N PRO A 313 4.76 -19.35 14.18
CA PRO A 313 5.26 -19.60 15.52
C PRO A 313 4.32 -19.16 16.67
N ASP A 314 3.26 -18.39 16.38
CA ASP A 314 2.40 -17.82 17.44
C ASP A 314 1.46 -18.89 18.02
N GLN A 315 1.77 -19.34 19.23
CA GLN A 315 1.00 -20.37 19.95
C GLN A 315 -0.38 -19.89 20.41
N LYS A 316 -0.69 -18.59 20.30
CA LYS A 316 -2.01 -18.04 20.65
C LYS A 316 -3.07 -18.29 19.58
N LEU A 317 -2.66 -18.56 18.34
CA LEU A 317 -3.56 -18.72 17.21
C LEU A 317 -3.94 -20.19 17.02
N SER A 318 -5.23 -20.45 16.80
CA SER A 318 -5.70 -21.78 16.42
C SER A 318 -5.25 -22.12 15.00
N TYR A 319 -4.84 -23.37 14.77
CA TYR A 319 -4.49 -23.89 13.45
C TYR A 319 -5.60 -23.65 12.41
N ARG A 320 -6.88 -23.78 12.81
CA ARG A 320 -8.04 -23.54 11.91
C ARG A 320 -8.10 -22.08 11.45
N THR A 321 -7.80 -21.15 12.35
CA THR A 321 -7.79 -19.70 12.08
C THR A 321 -6.67 -19.36 11.10
N LEU A 322 -5.49 -19.96 11.27
CA LEU A 322 -4.36 -19.79 10.36
C LEU A 322 -4.68 -20.33 8.96
N MET A 323 -5.24 -21.55 8.87
CA MET A 323 -5.68 -22.11 7.58
C MET A 323 -6.73 -21.22 6.90
N ALA A 324 -7.74 -20.74 7.63
CA ALA A 324 -8.76 -19.87 7.08
C ALA A 324 -8.18 -18.54 6.57
N HIS A 325 -7.21 -17.96 7.29
CA HIS A 325 -6.50 -16.76 6.85
C HIS A 325 -5.73 -17.00 5.55
N THR A 326 -4.95 -18.09 5.47
CA THR A 326 -4.21 -18.46 4.26
C THR A 326 -5.14 -18.65 3.07
N ILE A 327 -6.25 -19.37 3.25
CA ILE A 327 -7.24 -19.60 2.19
C ILE A 327 -7.88 -18.28 1.77
N ALA A 328 -8.24 -17.40 2.71
CA ALA A 328 -8.82 -16.10 2.41
C ALA A 328 -7.86 -15.23 1.57
N CYS A 329 -6.58 -15.16 1.97
CA CYS A 329 -5.55 -14.45 1.21
C CYS A 329 -5.35 -15.04 -0.18
N ALA A 330 -5.27 -16.38 -0.28
CA ALA A 330 -5.06 -17.06 -1.55
C ALA A 330 -6.23 -16.87 -2.51
N LEU A 331 -7.47 -16.95 -2.02
CA LEU A 331 -8.66 -16.70 -2.82
C LEU A 331 -8.74 -15.23 -3.26
N ALA A 332 -8.49 -14.28 -2.36
CA ALA A 332 -8.53 -12.86 -2.69
C ALA A 332 -7.50 -12.49 -3.77
N PHE A 333 -6.24 -12.91 -3.61
CA PHE A 333 -5.15 -12.61 -4.54
C PHE A 333 -5.11 -13.49 -5.80
N SER A 334 -6.01 -14.46 -5.95
CA SER A 334 -6.16 -15.25 -7.17
C SER A 334 -7.43 -14.89 -7.93
N VAL A 335 -8.57 -14.88 -7.25
CA VAL A 335 -9.89 -14.69 -7.87
C VAL A 335 -10.08 -13.24 -8.31
N ILE A 336 -9.70 -12.26 -7.48
CA ILE A 336 -9.92 -10.84 -7.79
C ILE A 336 -9.06 -10.38 -8.98
N PRO A 337 -7.74 -10.68 -9.05
CA PRO A 337 -6.95 -10.36 -10.22
C PRO A 337 -7.49 -10.97 -11.51
N LEU A 338 -7.93 -12.23 -11.46
CA LEU A 338 -8.52 -12.89 -12.62
C LEU A 338 -9.84 -12.22 -13.04
N ALA A 339 -10.73 -11.93 -12.08
CA ALA A 339 -12.02 -11.31 -12.35
C ALA A 339 -11.86 -9.90 -12.95
N VAL A 340 -10.99 -9.06 -12.40
CA VAL A 340 -10.73 -7.70 -12.91
C VAL A 340 -10.11 -7.74 -14.29
N TYR A 341 -9.17 -8.66 -14.54
CA TYR A 341 -8.54 -8.82 -15.84
C TYR A 341 -9.56 -9.21 -16.91
N ILE A 342 -10.37 -10.25 -16.64
CA ILE A 342 -11.44 -10.69 -17.55
C ILE A 342 -12.45 -9.57 -17.76
N ALA A 343 -12.86 -8.86 -16.71
CA ALA A 343 -13.81 -7.75 -16.81
C ALA A 343 -13.28 -6.61 -17.69
N SER A 344 -11.99 -6.25 -17.56
CA SER A 344 -11.39 -5.20 -18.38
C SER A 344 -11.38 -5.57 -19.87
N PHE A 345 -11.06 -6.82 -20.20
CA PHE A 345 -11.12 -7.33 -21.58
C PHE A 345 -12.56 -7.49 -22.09
N TYR A 346 -13.49 -7.87 -21.24
CA TYR A 346 -14.91 -7.93 -21.58
C TYR A 346 -15.43 -6.53 -21.96
N VAL A 347 -15.10 -5.50 -21.18
CA VAL A 347 -15.42 -4.11 -21.52
C VAL A 347 -14.72 -3.69 -22.82
N HIS A 348 -13.45 -4.09 -23.02
CA HIS A 348 -12.70 -3.75 -24.24
C HIS A 348 -13.43 -4.28 -25.48
N LEU A 349 -13.71 -5.57 -25.52
CA LEU A 349 -14.35 -6.23 -26.67
C LEU A 349 -15.81 -5.81 -26.87
N SER A 350 -16.54 -5.49 -25.80
CA SER A 350 -17.92 -4.99 -25.93
C SER A 350 -18.01 -3.55 -26.42
N THR A 351 -16.99 -2.72 -26.16
CA THR A 351 -16.94 -1.34 -26.67
C THR A 351 -16.45 -1.22 -28.11
N LEU A 352 -15.66 -2.18 -28.59
CA LEU A 352 -15.01 -2.14 -29.89
C LEU A 352 -15.74 -3.05 -30.89
N THR A 353 -16.87 -2.59 -31.40
CA THR A 353 -17.71 -3.38 -32.31
C THR A 353 -17.36 -3.23 -33.78
N LYS A 354 -16.67 -2.16 -34.19
CA LYS A 354 -16.40 -1.86 -35.60
C LYS A 354 -15.06 -2.40 -36.06
N ALA A 355 -14.98 -2.81 -37.32
CA ALA A 355 -13.74 -3.23 -37.97
C ALA A 355 -12.74 -2.06 -38.06
N GLY A 356 -11.46 -2.37 -37.84
CA GLY A 356 -10.35 -1.41 -37.89
C GLY A 356 -9.11 -2.05 -38.50
N HIS A 357 -8.08 -1.26 -38.79
CA HIS A 357 -6.89 -1.71 -39.54
C HIS A 357 -6.12 -2.91 -38.93
N HIS A 358 -6.37 -3.24 -37.66
CA HIS A 358 -5.71 -4.33 -36.94
C HIS A 358 -6.57 -5.60 -36.81
N ASP A 359 -7.73 -5.63 -37.48
CA ASP A 359 -8.62 -6.81 -37.53
C ASP A 359 -7.96 -8.03 -38.19
N SER A 360 -7.09 -7.79 -39.19
CA SER A 360 -6.36 -8.81 -39.96
C SER A 360 -5.49 -9.75 -39.12
N VAL A 361 -5.13 -9.34 -37.90
CA VAL A 361 -4.34 -10.15 -36.95
C VAL A 361 -5.22 -11.16 -36.20
N MET A 362 -6.54 -10.95 -36.18
CA MET A 362 -7.49 -11.80 -35.48
C MET A 362 -8.01 -12.95 -36.36
N THR A 363 -8.64 -13.95 -35.73
CA THR A 363 -9.25 -15.05 -36.46
C THR A 363 -10.44 -14.58 -37.30
N SER A 364 -10.72 -15.28 -38.41
CA SER A 364 -11.84 -14.93 -39.31
C SER A 364 -13.20 -14.92 -38.60
N HIS A 365 -13.41 -15.82 -37.63
CA HIS A 365 -14.63 -15.83 -36.81
C HIS A 365 -14.76 -14.55 -35.96
N PHE A 366 -13.66 -14.04 -35.41
CA PHE A 366 -13.68 -12.78 -34.67
C PHE A 366 -13.92 -11.59 -35.61
N GLN A 367 -13.27 -11.56 -36.77
CA GLN A 367 -13.49 -10.52 -37.78
C GLN A 367 -14.96 -10.47 -38.23
N ALA A 368 -15.60 -11.63 -38.40
CA ALA A 368 -17.02 -11.73 -38.76
C ALA A 368 -17.97 -11.23 -37.65
N SER A 369 -17.52 -11.09 -36.41
CA SER A 369 -18.29 -10.52 -35.32
C SER A 369 -18.26 -8.98 -35.27
N LEU A 370 -17.39 -8.35 -36.06
CA LEU A 370 -17.26 -6.90 -36.15
C LEU A 370 -18.22 -6.32 -37.21
N GLU A 371 -18.73 -5.12 -36.93
CA GLU A 371 -19.54 -4.32 -37.84
C GLU A 371 -18.63 -3.59 -38.84
N PHE A 372 -19.05 -3.53 -40.11
CA PHE A 372 -18.33 -2.85 -41.19
C PHE A 372 -18.81 -1.41 -41.40
#